data_AF-A0A6I6DY92-F1
#
_entry.id   AF-A0A6I6DY92-F1
#
_cell.length_a   1.000
_cell.length_b   1.000
_cell.length_c   1.000
_cell.angle_alpha   90.00
_cell.angle_beta   90.00
_cell.angle_gamma   90.00
#
_symmetry.space_group_name_H-M   'P 1'
#
loop_
_entity.id
_entity.type
_entity.pdbx_description
1 polymer ?
#
loop_
_entity_poly.entity_id
_entity_poly.type
_entity_poly.pdbx_seq_one_letter_code
_entity_poly.pdbx_strand_id
1 'polypeptide(L)'
;MATLDDDLANAVTEGFRLAQSSIINQDLILSGTGDVTVTLANGSKKTGPSWSKLITAANAAGTSATAAKTSETNALASKNAAATSATNAATSEGNALASKNAAKTSETNAKTSETNARTSEYNAGASASSAAASLAAAQQLTSVPYEAAPFPDVWAPLNDDLRLLAGFAPYDTLTISGQVLELPSKSLTFSRASTATYIDKSGVLRTAAINEPRFEKEGFLIEEQSTNFLKRSSPTEYGPSIMRYGAGVSVVFKPDGGVEITKTGTTSVWFEQHTGAATYEAANPVSISCDLVVEAGDDVAIAIIRNTSSEGDTTAGVTTAVAGRNTLSVTTAGTTGLYRMALRIQFGASVPVGHKVTLDRMQLEASLTATSYIPTNGNTATRAADDCTLQRSGNDNYFGPVTFAMEVHCNGQTVASNGANNRRGIISYYPSSTEWVFAALNSSPGLSGRPMFCYASPALVGGATAIDDGKIHNMVFVSDTINKKIFTDGAVITSDIITRPTPGNVGVSNNTIYIGRGAGSATPGVRMLNGHIRNLRIWHRALTDNQIKGLR
;
A
#
# COMPACT_ATOMS: atom_id res chain seq x y z
N MET A 1 21.79 163.71 25.96
CA MET A 1 20.97 164.03 27.14
C MET A 1 19.49 163.88 26.74
N ALA A 2 18.72 162.99 27.40
CA ALA A 2 17.24 163.00 27.65
C ALA A 2 16.78 161.69 28.40
N THR A 3 15.75 161.72 29.27
CA THR A 3 15.21 160.63 30.18
C THR A 3 13.65 160.50 30.18
N LEU A 4 13.05 159.40 30.72
CA LEU A 4 11.58 159.01 30.79
C LEU A 4 11.19 158.31 32.18
N ASP A 5 9.89 158.26 32.62
CA ASP A 5 9.32 158.05 34.03
C ASP A 5 8.47 156.72 34.31
N ASP A 6 8.16 156.37 35.60
CA ASP A 6 8.01 155.00 36.21
C ASP A 6 6.60 154.30 36.35
N ASP A 7 5.43 154.95 36.45
CA ASP A 7 4.15 154.29 36.85
C ASP A 7 3.58 153.26 35.84
N LEU A 8 3.82 153.48 34.55
CA LEU A 8 3.39 152.57 33.48
C LEU A 8 4.07 151.19 33.60
N ALA A 9 5.21 151.11 34.28
CA ALA A 9 5.93 149.86 34.46
C ALA A 9 5.19 148.88 35.40
N ASN A 10 4.46 149.35 36.42
CA ASN A 10 3.87 148.49 37.45
C ASN A 10 2.58 147.75 37.01
N ALA A 11 1.64 148.45 36.36
CA ALA A 11 0.38 147.83 35.93
C ALA A 11 0.59 146.77 34.83
N VAL A 12 1.52 147.06 33.93
CA VAL A 12 1.95 146.11 32.89
C VAL A 12 2.53 144.86 33.54
N THR A 13 3.35 145.01 34.59
CA THR A 13 3.97 143.89 35.31
C THR A 13 2.95 142.96 35.99
N GLU A 14 1.88 143.48 36.59
CA GLU A 14 0.89 142.65 37.32
C GLU A 14 -0.08 141.90 36.38
N GLY A 15 -0.49 142.51 35.27
CA GLY A 15 -1.29 141.83 34.24
C GLY A 15 -0.55 140.64 33.61
N PHE A 16 0.77 140.82 33.40
CA PHE A 16 1.64 139.72 32.98
C PHE A 16 1.69 138.59 34.02
N ARG A 17 1.72 138.90 35.32
CA ARG A 17 1.74 137.90 36.40
C ARG A 17 0.50 137.00 36.45
N LEU A 18 -0.70 137.55 36.22
CA LEU A 18 -1.95 136.77 36.26
C LEU A 18 -2.16 135.90 35.02
N ALA A 19 -1.85 136.43 33.84
CA ALA A 19 -1.83 135.65 32.61
C ALA A 19 -0.86 134.47 32.75
N GLN A 20 0.31 134.73 33.35
CA GLN A 20 1.27 133.69 33.68
C GLN A 20 0.68 132.63 34.63
N SER A 21 -0.07 133.02 35.67
CA SER A 21 -0.71 132.07 36.60
C SER A 21 -1.81 131.20 35.95
N SER A 22 -2.60 131.73 35.02
CA SER A 22 -3.62 130.94 34.32
C SER A 22 -3.00 129.96 33.34
N ILE A 23 -1.93 130.38 32.66
CA ILE A 23 -1.13 129.51 31.81
C ILE A 23 -0.55 128.37 32.65
N ILE A 24 0.01 128.69 33.83
CA ILE A 24 0.52 127.68 34.78
C ILE A 24 -0.58 126.69 35.20
N ASN A 25 -1.82 127.12 35.42
CA ASN A 25 -2.89 126.22 35.84
C ASN A 25 -3.39 125.28 34.75
N GLN A 26 -3.58 125.81 33.54
CA GLN A 26 -3.94 125.00 32.39
C GLN A 26 -2.84 124.00 32.09
N ASP A 27 -1.58 124.45 32.17
CA ASP A 27 -0.43 123.58 32.09
C ASP A 27 -0.53 122.49 33.16
N LEU A 28 -0.68 122.82 34.44
CA LEU A 28 -0.83 121.81 35.50
C LEU A 28 -1.98 120.83 35.26
N ILE A 29 -3.15 121.24 34.79
CA ILE A 29 -4.30 120.35 34.54
C ILE A 29 -4.08 119.42 33.34
N LEU A 30 -3.45 119.94 32.29
CA LEU A 30 -3.25 119.24 31.02
C LEU A 30 -1.95 118.41 31.01
N SER A 31 -0.88 118.92 31.61
CA SER A 31 0.47 118.33 31.64
C SER A 31 0.83 117.71 32.98
N GLY A 32 0.05 117.97 34.03
CA GLY A 32 0.18 117.28 35.30
C GLY A 32 0.07 115.77 35.18
N THR A 33 0.78 115.06 36.04
CA THR A 33 0.85 113.60 36.05
C THR A 33 0.05 112.96 37.19
N GLY A 34 -0.42 113.75 38.14
CA GLY A 34 -1.14 113.30 39.32
C GLY A 34 -2.35 114.17 39.63
N ASP A 35 -2.66 114.32 40.91
CA ASP A 35 -3.56 115.39 41.32
C ASP A 35 -2.76 116.70 41.33
N VAL A 36 -3.26 117.70 40.65
CA VAL A 36 -2.56 118.97 40.43
C VAL A 36 -3.25 120.11 41.12
N THR A 37 -2.43 121.02 41.64
CA THR A 37 -2.90 122.14 42.46
C THR A 37 -2.77 123.46 41.71
N VAL A 38 -3.88 124.01 41.25
CA VAL A 38 -3.93 125.26 40.50
C VAL A 38 -4.06 126.46 41.44
N THR A 39 -3.41 127.59 41.12
CA THR A 39 -3.52 128.86 41.88
C THR A 39 -4.37 129.86 41.13
N LEU A 40 -5.48 130.27 41.72
CA LEU A 40 -6.45 131.17 41.13
C LEU A 40 -5.94 132.63 41.18
N ALA A 41 -6.57 133.54 40.43
CA ALA A 41 -6.08 134.93 40.26
C ALA A 41 -5.88 135.70 41.58
N ASN A 42 -6.70 135.40 42.60
CA ASN A 42 -6.59 136.00 43.93
C ASN A 42 -5.52 135.36 44.84
N GLY A 43 -4.78 134.35 44.35
CA GLY A 43 -3.72 133.66 45.06
C GLY A 43 -4.12 132.35 45.77
N SER A 44 -5.39 131.94 45.76
CA SER A 44 -5.86 130.71 46.42
C SER A 44 -5.62 129.44 45.58
N LYS A 45 -5.52 128.25 46.21
CA LYS A 45 -5.11 126.98 45.55
C LYS A 45 -6.18 125.88 45.56
N LYS A 46 -6.29 125.04 44.51
CA LYS A 46 -7.19 123.86 44.44
C LYS A 46 -6.57 122.63 43.77
N THR A 47 -6.78 121.45 44.35
CA THR A 47 -6.19 120.17 43.89
C THR A 47 -7.23 119.21 43.29
N GLY A 48 -6.93 118.60 42.14
CA GLY A 48 -7.76 117.55 41.52
C GLY A 48 -7.00 116.76 40.45
N PRO A 49 -7.52 115.62 39.96
CA PRO A 49 -6.80 114.81 39.01
C PRO A 49 -6.58 115.58 37.71
N SER A 50 -5.33 115.60 37.27
CA SER A 50 -5.01 115.96 35.91
C SER A 50 -5.74 115.04 34.92
N TRP A 51 -5.89 115.52 33.69
CA TRP A 51 -6.43 114.69 32.60
C TRP A 51 -5.60 113.43 32.37
N SER A 52 -4.27 113.55 32.49
CA SER A 52 -3.33 112.44 32.38
C SER A 52 -3.67 111.29 33.33
N LYS A 53 -4.02 111.57 34.59
CA LYS A 53 -4.34 110.54 35.59
C LYS A 53 -5.65 109.80 35.28
N LEU A 54 -6.69 110.51 34.83
CA LEU A 54 -7.97 109.90 34.46
C LEU A 54 -7.85 109.03 33.21
N ILE A 55 -7.12 109.52 32.20
CA ILE A 55 -6.82 108.76 30.98
C ILE A 55 -6.07 107.47 31.35
N THR A 56 -5.09 107.55 32.27
CA THR A 56 -4.37 106.37 32.77
C THR A 56 -5.31 105.32 33.38
N ALA A 57 -6.28 105.74 34.22
CA ALA A 57 -7.22 104.83 34.87
C ALA A 57 -8.21 104.18 33.89
N ALA A 58 -8.77 104.95 32.95
CA ALA A 58 -9.65 104.42 31.92
C ALA A 58 -8.92 103.40 31.02
N ASN A 59 -7.67 103.70 30.64
CA ASN A 59 -6.82 102.78 29.90
C ASN A 59 -6.54 101.48 30.68
N ALA A 60 -6.31 101.56 32.00
CA ALA A 60 -6.12 100.39 32.85
C ALA A 60 -7.35 99.49 32.92
N ALA A 61 -8.55 100.06 33.04
CA ALA A 61 -9.81 99.30 33.04
C ALA A 61 -10.07 98.60 31.70
N GLY A 62 -9.84 99.30 30.58
CA GLY A 62 -9.93 98.72 29.23
C GLY A 62 -8.92 97.58 29.02
N THR A 63 -7.70 97.74 29.53
CA THR A 63 -6.66 96.69 29.52
C THR A 63 -7.11 95.46 30.32
N SER A 64 -7.72 95.66 31.50
CA SER A 64 -8.21 94.57 32.34
C SER A 64 -9.39 93.80 31.71
N ALA A 65 -10.36 94.49 31.11
CA ALA A 65 -11.46 93.84 30.40
C ALA A 65 -10.96 93.00 29.21
N THR A 66 -9.96 93.54 28.48
CA THR A 66 -9.28 92.81 27.40
C THR A 66 -8.56 91.57 27.93
N ALA A 67 -7.89 91.68 29.08
CA ALA A 67 -7.23 90.55 29.72
C ALA A 67 -8.23 89.47 30.19
N ALA A 68 -9.38 89.85 30.73
CA ALA A 68 -10.43 88.91 31.14
C ALA A 68 -11.00 88.14 29.94
N LYS A 69 -11.29 88.82 28.83
CA LYS A 69 -11.76 88.17 27.60
C LYS A 69 -10.70 87.23 27.00
N THR A 70 -9.43 87.63 27.09
CA THR A 70 -8.29 86.78 26.71
C THR A 70 -8.22 85.52 27.58
N SER A 71 -8.43 85.66 28.90
CA SER A 71 -8.45 84.53 29.84
C SER A 71 -9.57 83.54 29.56
N GLU A 72 -10.79 84.02 29.28
CA GLU A 72 -11.92 83.16 28.88
C GLU A 72 -11.60 82.36 27.61
N THR A 73 -11.01 83.02 26.61
CA THR A 73 -10.56 82.39 25.36
C THR A 73 -9.52 81.31 25.63
N ASN A 74 -8.54 81.60 26.50
CA ASN A 74 -7.50 80.66 26.90
C ASN A 74 -8.06 79.44 27.65
N ALA A 75 -9.06 79.64 28.53
CA ALA A 75 -9.70 78.55 29.25
C ALA A 75 -10.45 77.60 28.31
N LEU A 76 -11.17 78.14 27.32
CA LEU A 76 -11.85 77.33 26.30
C LEU A 76 -10.84 76.57 25.42
N ALA A 77 -9.75 77.23 25.02
CA ALA A 77 -8.66 76.58 24.28
C ALA A 77 -8.05 75.42 25.08
N SER A 78 -7.82 75.62 26.39
CA SER A 78 -7.31 74.58 27.29
C SER A 78 -8.26 73.39 27.43
N LYS A 79 -9.57 73.63 27.59
CA LYS A 79 -10.59 72.57 27.62
C LYS A 79 -10.58 71.73 26.33
N ASN A 80 -10.52 72.39 25.17
CA ASN A 80 -10.48 71.71 23.88
C ASN A 80 -9.18 70.93 23.69
N ALA A 81 -8.05 71.47 24.14
CA ALA A 81 -6.76 70.77 24.15
C ALA A 81 -6.81 69.51 25.03
N ALA A 82 -7.41 69.58 26.23
CA ALA A 82 -7.59 68.42 27.10
C ALA A 82 -8.47 67.32 26.48
N ALA A 83 -9.58 67.69 25.83
CA ALA A 83 -10.45 66.74 25.12
C ALA A 83 -9.72 66.07 23.94
N THR A 84 -8.91 66.84 23.21
CA THR A 84 -8.05 66.32 22.13
C THR A 84 -7.02 65.33 22.69
N SER A 85 -6.36 65.67 23.80
CA SER A 85 -5.40 64.78 24.48
C SER A 85 -6.04 63.47 24.94
N ALA A 86 -7.28 63.50 25.48
CA ALA A 86 -7.99 62.29 25.85
C ALA A 86 -8.28 61.38 24.63
N THR A 87 -8.66 61.98 23.50
CA THR A 87 -8.87 61.25 22.24
C THR A 87 -7.56 60.63 21.71
N ASN A 88 -6.46 61.39 21.78
CA ASN A 88 -5.13 60.91 21.38
C ASN A 88 -4.65 59.76 22.29
N ALA A 89 -4.94 59.81 23.59
CA ALA A 89 -4.61 58.75 24.53
C ALA A 89 -5.38 57.45 24.21
N ALA A 90 -6.68 57.53 23.98
CA ALA A 90 -7.50 56.37 23.58
C ALA A 90 -7.04 55.78 22.24
N THR A 91 -6.67 56.63 21.28
CA THR A 91 -6.10 56.18 19.99
C THR A 91 -4.76 55.46 20.20
N SER A 92 -3.91 55.97 21.10
CA SER A 92 -2.61 55.37 21.42
C SER A 92 -2.76 54.01 22.10
N GLU A 93 -3.75 53.84 22.97
CA GLU A 93 -4.10 52.56 23.58
C GLU A 93 -4.52 51.53 22.52
N GLY A 94 -5.38 51.93 21.57
CA GLY A 94 -5.76 51.09 20.43
C GLY A 94 -4.56 50.68 19.57
N ASN A 95 -3.65 51.62 19.27
CA ASN A 95 -2.42 51.36 18.52
C ASN A 95 -1.48 50.41 19.27
N ALA A 96 -1.36 50.54 20.60
CA ALA A 96 -0.55 49.64 21.42
C ALA A 96 -1.11 48.21 21.41
N LEU A 97 -2.43 48.04 21.50
CA LEU A 97 -3.08 46.74 21.39
C LEU A 97 -2.89 46.12 20.01
N ALA A 98 -3.04 46.91 18.93
CA ALA A 98 -2.78 46.46 17.57
C ALA A 98 -1.33 45.99 17.39
N SER A 99 -0.36 46.75 17.93
CA SER A 99 1.06 46.40 17.89
C SER A 99 1.36 45.10 18.67
N LYS A 100 0.76 44.92 19.85
CA LYS A 100 0.87 43.67 20.63
C LYS A 100 0.35 42.46 19.83
N ASN A 101 -0.79 42.60 19.17
CA ASN A 101 -1.36 41.52 18.36
C ASN A 101 -0.51 41.22 17.12
N ALA A 102 0.04 42.25 16.46
CA ALA A 102 0.97 42.09 15.34
C ALA A 102 2.26 41.38 15.78
N ALA A 103 2.82 41.73 16.95
CA ALA A 103 3.99 41.06 17.50
C ALA A 103 3.72 39.58 17.80
N LYS A 104 2.55 39.24 18.36
CA LYS A 104 2.18 37.84 18.61
C LYS A 104 2.01 37.03 17.33
N THR A 105 1.46 37.66 16.29
CA THR A 105 1.35 37.07 14.94
C THR A 105 2.74 36.81 14.35
N SER A 106 3.66 37.77 14.48
CA SER A 106 5.04 37.63 14.03
C SER A 106 5.79 36.50 14.75
N GLU A 107 5.64 36.37 16.07
CA GLU A 107 6.21 35.27 16.85
C GLU A 107 5.71 33.90 16.35
N THR A 108 4.41 33.81 16.04
CA THR A 108 3.81 32.59 15.49
C THR A 108 4.38 32.25 14.10
N ASN A 109 4.48 33.26 13.22
CA ASN A 109 5.03 33.09 11.88
C ASN A 109 6.51 32.69 11.91
N ALA A 110 7.29 33.23 12.85
CA ALA A 110 8.69 32.85 13.05
C ALA A 110 8.82 31.38 13.46
N LYS A 111 7.97 30.91 14.39
CA LYS A 111 7.96 29.51 14.83
C LYS A 111 7.53 28.53 13.74
N THR A 112 6.54 28.91 12.92
CA THR A 112 6.16 28.16 11.72
C THR A 112 7.31 28.09 10.73
N SER A 113 8.01 29.20 10.50
CA SER A 113 9.16 29.25 9.59
C SER A 113 10.31 28.36 10.07
N GLU A 114 10.59 28.35 11.37
CA GLU A 114 11.58 27.45 11.99
C GLU A 114 11.22 25.97 11.77
N THR A 115 9.94 25.63 11.91
CA THR A 115 9.44 24.25 11.70
C THR A 115 9.56 23.83 10.23
N ASN A 116 9.22 24.73 9.31
CA ASN A 116 9.34 24.50 7.87
C ASN A 116 10.81 24.32 7.46
N ALA A 117 11.72 25.11 8.03
CA ALA A 117 13.16 24.99 7.77
C ALA A 117 13.71 23.62 8.22
N ARG A 118 13.37 23.14 9.44
CA ARG A 118 13.78 21.80 9.91
C ARG A 118 13.21 20.68 9.04
N THR A 119 11.97 20.81 8.59
CA THR A 119 11.34 19.83 7.69
C THR A 119 12.07 19.79 6.34
N SER A 120 12.44 20.96 5.81
CA SER A 120 13.20 21.07 4.56
C SER A 120 14.60 20.46 4.69
N GLU A 121 15.27 20.66 5.83
CA GLU A 121 16.58 20.05 6.14
C GLU A 121 16.48 18.52 6.20
N TYR A 122 15.48 17.98 6.88
CA TYR A 122 15.23 16.53 6.93
C TYR A 122 14.97 15.94 5.55
N ASN A 123 14.10 16.58 4.75
CA ASN A 123 13.79 16.14 3.39
C ASN A 123 15.01 16.20 2.48
N ALA A 124 15.89 17.20 2.64
CA ALA A 124 17.16 17.28 1.92
C ALA A 124 18.09 16.11 2.28
N GLY A 125 18.19 15.75 3.58
CA GLY A 125 18.96 14.59 4.04
C GLY A 125 18.42 13.24 3.53
N ALA A 126 17.09 13.06 3.53
CA ALA A 126 16.44 11.88 2.98
C ALA A 126 16.65 11.77 1.45
N SER A 127 16.58 12.90 0.74
CA SER A 127 16.83 12.97 -0.70
C SER A 127 18.29 12.66 -1.04
N ALA A 128 19.24 13.19 -0.26
CA ALA A 128 20.67 12.87 -0.42
C ALA A 128 20.95 11.38 -0.19
N SER A 129 20.32 10.77 0.82
CA SER A 129 20.43 9.34 1.10
C SER A 129 19.85 8.48 -0.04
N SER A 130 18.70 8.88 -0.57
CA SER A 130 18.06 8.20 -1.71
C SER A 130 18.89 8.33 -2.99
N ALA A 131 19.50 9.48 -3.23
CA ALA A 131 20.41 9.70 -4.35
C ALA A 131 21.68 8.85 -4.23
N ALA A 132 22.27 8.76 -3.03
CA ALA A 132 23.43 7.90 -2.77
C ALA A 132 23.11 6.41 -2.98
N ALA A 133 21.96 5.94 -2.51
CA ALA A 133 21.49 4.58 -2.75
C ALA A 133 21.26 4.30 -4.25
N SER A 134 20.67 5.26 -4.96
CA SER A 134 20.46 5.17 -6.42
C SER A 134 21.78 5.13 -7.19
N LEU A 135 22.77 5.93 -6.79
CA LEU A 135 24.11 5.92 -7.38
C LEU A 135 24.83 4.59 -7.13
N ALA A 136 24.76 4.05 -5.90
CA ALA A 136 25.34 2.74 -5.58
C ALA A 136 24.70 1.60 -6.39
N ALA A 137 23.37 1.63 -6.55
CA ALA A 137 22.64 0.67 -7.40
C ALA A 137 23.02 0.81 -8.88
N ALA A 138 23.14 2.03 -9.39
CA ALA A 138 23.58 2.29 -10.77
C ALA A 138 25.03 1.82 -11.01
N GLN A 139 25.93 2.04 -10.07
CA GLN A 139 27.33 1.58 -10.14
C GLN A 139 27.44 0.04 -10.15
N GLN A 140 26.59 -0.66 -9.38
CA GLN A 140 26.46 -2.12 -9.47
C GLN A 140 25.96 -2.59 -10.85
N LEU A 141 25.08 -1.83 -11.50
CA LEU A 141 24.55 -2.17 -12.82
C LEU A 141 25.57 -1.94 -13.95
N THR A 142 26.41 -0.90 -13.83
CA THR A 142 27.42 -0.55 -14.86
C THR A 142 28.72 -1.36 -14.80
N SER A 143 29.00 -2.02 -13.68
CA SER A 143 30.24 -2.81 -13.48
C SER A 143 30.12 -4.27 -13.90
N VAL A 144 28.92 -4.71 -14.28
CA VAL A 144 28.62 -6.09 -14.65
C VAL A 144 28.07 -6.10 -16.08
N PRO A 145 28.91 -6.34 -17.11
CA PRO A 145 28.42 -6.38 -18.48
C PRO A 145 27.36 -7.48 -18.64
N TYR A 146 26.27 -7.16 -19.33
CA TYR A 146 25.29 -8.16 -19.76
C TYR A 146 26.02 -9.26 -20.53
N GLU A 147 25.89 -10.49 -20.05
CA GLU A 147 26.44 -11.67 -20.69
C GLU A 147 25.24 -12.51 -21.15
N ALA A 148 25.06 -12.67 -22.46
CA ALA A 148 23.98 -13.50 -22.96
C ALA A 148 24.25 -14.96 -22.61
N ALA A 149 23.27 -15.63 -22.00
CA ALA A 149 23.33 -17.09 -21.87
C ALA A 149 23.40 -17.72 -23.27
N PRO A 150 24.22 -18.76 -23.48
CA PRO A 150 24.21 -19.50 -24.73
C PRO A 150 22.82 -20.12 -24.96
N PHE A 151 22.53 -20.51 -26.21
CA PHE A 151 21.29 -21.21 -26.50
C PHE A 151 21.20 -22.52 -25.67
N PRO A 152 20.05 -22.85 -25.06
CA PRO A 152 19.91 -24.05 -24.23
C PRO A 152 20.14 -25.35 -25.02
N ASP A 153 20.70 -26.37 -24.37
CA ASP A 153 20.82 -27.71 -24.93
C ASP A 153 19.43 -28.41 -24.99
N VAL A 154 18.55 -28.08 -24.04
CA VAL A 154 17.14 -28.49 -24.02
C VAL A 154 16.26 -27.27 -23.77
N TRP A 155 15.20 -27.10 -24.55
CA TRP A 155 14.24 -26.01 -24.37
C TRP A 155 12.82 -26.46 -24.69
N ALA A 156 11.97 -26.45 -23.67
CA ALA A 156 10.53 -26.65 -23.77
C ALA A 156 9.80 -25.37 -23.30
N PRO A 157 9.15 -24.62 -24.20
CA PRO A 157 8.40 -23.42 -23.82
C PRO A 157 7.27 -23.68 -22.82
N LEU A 158 6.60 -24.84 -22.93
CA LEU A 158 5.52 -25.28 -22.04
C LEU A 158 4.42 -24.21 -21.86
N ASN A 159 4.15 -23.48 -22.94
CA ASN A 159 3.18 -22.40 -22.94
C ASN A 159 1.84 -22.87 -23.49
N ASP A 160 1.84 -23.56 -24.63
CA ASP A 160 0.67 -23.95 -25.43
C ASP A 160 0.73 -25.40 -25.92
N ASP A 161 1.93 -25.97 -26.03
CA ASP A 161 2.14 -27.39 -26.31
C ASP A 161 3.35 -27.97 -25.55
N LEU A 162 3.64 -29.24 -25.80
CA LEU A 162 4.75 -29.99 -25.21
C LEU A 162 5.99 -30.05 -26.12
N ARG A 163 6.05 -29.27 -27.19
CA ARG A 163 7.14 -29.36 -28.17
C ARG A 163 8.43 -28.79 -27.62
N LEU A 164 9.52 -29.42 -28.04
CA LEU A 164 10.89 -28.97 -27.79
C LEU A 164 11.34 -28.04 -28.92
N LEU A 165 11.87 -26.88 -28.56
CA LEU A 165 12.66 -26.04 -29.46
C LEU A 165 14.11 -26.55 -29.54
N ALA A 166 14.58 -27.24 -28.50
CA ALA A 166 15.89 -27.87 -28.42
C ALA A 166 15.80 -29.13 -27.53
N GLY A 167 16.61 -30.14 -27.83
CA GLY A 167 16.72 -31.37 -27.05
C GLY A 167 16.46 -32.64 -27.87
N PHE A 168 16.50 -33.77 -27.17
CA PHE A 168 16.39 -35.10 -27.73
C PHE A 168 15.11 -35.78 -27.28
N ALA A 169 14.23 -36.10 -28.21
CA ALA A 169 13.11 -37.01 -28.01
C ALA A 169 12.91 -37.79 -29.32
N PRO A 170 12.19 -38.94 -29.27
CA PRO A 170 11.61 -39.50 -30.47
C PRO A 170 10.85 -38.41 -31.23
N TYR A 171 10.88 -38.49 -32.56
CA TYR A 171 10.07 -37.60 -33.37
C TYR A 171 8.58 -37.85 -33.10
N ASP A 172 7.81 -36.76 -33.10
CA ASP A 172 6.37 -36.86 -32.99
C ASP A 172 5.83 -37.62 -34.21
N THR A 173 4.73 -38.36 -34.04
CA THR A 173 4.15 -39.15 -35.13
C THR A 173 2.69 -38.82 -35.33
N LEU A 174 2.23 -38.91 -36.58
CA LEU A 174 0.82 -38.79 -36.96
C LEU A 174 0.42 -40.04 -37.73
N THR A 175 -0.70 -40.66 -37.35
CA THR A 175 -1.25 -41.79 -38.13
C THR A 175 -2.27 -41.28 -39.14
N ILE A 176 -1.99 -41.46 -40.43
CA ILE A 176 -2.91 -41.11 -41.53
C ILE A 176 -3.22 -42.39 -42.31
N SER A 177 -4.49 -42.80 -42.35
CA SER A 177 -4.93 -44.00 -43.09
C SER A 177 -4.16 -45.28 -42.74
N GLY A 178 -3.73 -45.42 -41.47
CA GLY A 178 -2.96 -46.57 -40.99
C GLY A 178 -1.45 -46.51 -41.26
N GLN A 179 -0.95 -45.46 -41.91
CA GLN A 179 0.49 -45.20 -42.06
C GLN A 179 0.95 -44.20 -41.00
N VAL A 180 2.12 -44.46 -40.41
CA VAL A 180 2.76 -43.57 -39.43
C VAL A 180 3.68 -42.60 -40.17
N LEU A 181 3.36 -41.31 -40.08
CA LEU A 181 4.20 -40.22 -40.56
C LEU A 181 5.01 -39.65 -39.40
N GLU A 182 6.33 -39.66 -39.55
CA GLU A 182 7.25 -38.97 -38.65
C GLU A 182 7.24 -37.45 -38.92
N LEU A 183 7.09 -36.65 -37.87
CA LEU A 183 7.09 -35.20 -37.94
C LEU A 183 8.47 -34.66 -37.54
N PRO A 184 8.89 -33.50 -38.07
CA PRO A 184 10.14 -32.87 -37.64
C PRO A 184 10.17 -32.42 -36.17
N SER A 185 9.00 -32.33 -35.53
CA SER A 185 8.86 -31.92 -34.14
C SER A 185 9.17 -33.07 -33.18
N LYS A 186 9.54 -32.69 -31.96
CA LYS A 186 9.81 -33.58 -30.84
C LYS A 186 9.11 -33.01 -29.61
N SER A 187 8.49 -33.84 -28.80
CA SER A 187 7.74 -33.37 -27.63
C SER A 187 8.10 -34.12 -26.35
N LEU A 188 7.79 -33.50 -25.21
CA LEU A 188 7.70 -34.23 -23.94
C LEU A 188 6.59 -35.27 -24.01
N THR A 189 6.74 -36.33 -23.25
CA THR A 189 5.72 -37.39 -23.12
C THR A 189 4.80 -37.07 -21.96
N PHE A 190 3.49 -37.07 -22.21
CA PHE A 190 2.48 -36.84 -21.19
C PHE A 190 1.49 -38.00 -21.09
N SER A 191 1.08 -38.33 -19.87
CA SER A 191 -0.01 -39.27 -19.63
C SER A 191 -0.89 -38.83 -18.45
N ARG A 192 -2.18 -39.13 -18.56
CA ARG A 192 -3.18 -39.00 -17.49
C ARG A 192 -4.31 -39.97 -17.78
N ALA A 193 -4.64 -40.84 -16.83
CA ALA A 193 -5.61 -41.94 -17.02
C ALA A 193 -7.10 -41.52 -16.92
N SER A 194 -7.41 -40.22 -16.89
CA SER A 194 -8.77 -39.70 -16.84
C SER A 194 -8.89 -38.41 -17.66
N THR A 195 -10.12 -38.01 -17.98
CA THR A 195 -10.40 -36.62 -18.37
C THR A 195 -10.12 -35.68 -17.19
N ALA A 196 -9.91 -34.40 -17.48
CA ALA A 196 -9.71 -33.38 -16.45
C ALA A 196 -10.15 -32.01 -16.97
N THR A 197 -10.54 -31.10 -16.08
CA THR A 197 -10.85 -29.72 -16.46
C THR A 197 -9.66 -28.80 -16.28
N TYR A 198 -9.72 -27.63 -16.91
CA TYR A 198 -8.80 -26.51 -16.72
C TYR A 198 -9.44 -25.22 -17.23
N ILE A 199 -8.91 -24.08 -16.83
CA ILE A 199 -9.26 -22.78 -17.37
C ILE A 199 -8.27 -22.43 -18.48
N ASP A 200 -8.75 -22.36 -19.71
CA ASP A 200 -7.88 -22.00 -20.83
C ASP A 200 -7.41 -20.52 -20.71
N LYS A 201 -6.48 -20.12 -21.58
CA LYS A 201 -5.94 -18.75 -21.56
C LYS A 201 -6.97 -17.66 -21.88
N SER A 202 -8.15 -18.02 -22.37
CA SER A 202 -9.27 -17.08 -22.58
C SER A 202 -10.19 -16.98 -21.35
N GLY A 203 -9.90 -17.70 -20.27
CA GLY A 203 -10.71 -17.71 -19.05
C GLY A 203 -11.89 -18.67 -19.11
N VAL A 204 -11.93 -19.58 -20.08
CA VAL A 204 -13.06 -20.50 -20.30
C VAL A 204 -12.73 -21.89 -19.75
N LEU A 205 -13.69 -22.49 -19.05
CA LEU A 205 -13.58 -23.88 -18.59
C LEU A 205 -13.55 -24.83 -19.79
N ARG A 206 -12.53 -25.68 -19.83
CA ARG A 206 -12.36 -26.74 -20.84
C ARG A 206 -12.27 -28.09 -20.17
N THR A 207 -12.50 -29.14 -20.95
CA THR A 207 -12.25 -30.53 -20.56
C THR A 207 -11.20 -31.11 -21.50
N ALA A 208 -10.07 -31.48 -20.93
CA ALA A 208 -9.01 -32.20 -21.61
C ALA A 208 -9.32 -33.71 -21.60
N ALA A 209 -9.12 -34.36 -22.73
CA ALA A 209 -9.22 -35.81 -22.88
C ALA A 209 -8.17 -36.56 -22.04
N ILE A 210 -8.28 -37.88 -22.01
CA ILE A 210 -7.22 -38.76 -21.51
C ILE A 210 -5.93 -38.47 -22.28
N ASN A 211 -4.80 -38.38 -21.57
CA ASN A 211 -3.49 -38.03 -22.13
C ASN A 211 -3.41 -36.66 -22.85
N GLU A 212 -4.39 -35.77 -22.66
CA GLU A 212 -4.30 -34.40 -23.18
C GLU A 212 -3.72 -33.45 -22.11
N PRO A 213 -2.57 -32.79 -22.38
CA PRO A 213 -1.98 -31.83 -21.46
C PRO A 213 -2.87 -30.59 -21.29
N ARG A 214 -2.72 -29.89 -20.17
CA ARG A 214 -3.55 -28.72 -19.80
C ARG A 214 -2.67 -27.48 -19.69
N PHE A 215 -3.10 -26.39 -20.31
CA PHE A 215 -2.37 -25.13 -20.33
C PHE A 215 -3.27 -23.98 -19.88
N GLU A 216 -2.92 -23.34 -18.77
CA GLU A 216 -3.61 -22.17 -18.22
C GLU A 216 -2.79 -20.89 -18.41
N LYS A 217 -3.27 -19.77 -17.85
CA LYS A 217 -2.59 -18.46 -17.96
C LYS A 217 -1.24 -18.42 -17.24
N GLU A 218 -0.93 -19.39 -16.38
CA GLU A 218 0.34 -19.53 -15.67
C GLU A 218 1.29 -20.56 -16.29
N GLY A 219 0.82 -21.48 -17.14
CA GLY A 219 1.68 -22.42 -17.86
C GLY A 219 1.09 -23.80 -18.07
N PHE A 220 1.99 -24.77 -18.26
CA PHE A 220 1.65 -26.18 -18.31
C PHE A 220 1.28 -26.68 -16.91
N LEU A 221 0.04 -27.12 -16.73
CA LEU A 221 -0.54 -27.57 -15.46
C LEU A 221 -0.15 -29.02 -15.16
N ILE A 222 0.40 -29.26 -13.97
CA ILE A 222 0.71 -30.58 -13.41
C ILE A 222 0.07 -30.72 -12.03
N GLU A 223 -0.77 -31.74 -11.85
CA GLU A 223 -1.47 -31.99 -10.60
C GLU A 223 -1.49 -33.46 -10.18
N GLU A 224 -1.57 -33.68 -8.87
CA GLU A 224 -1.77 -34.97 -8.23
C GLU A 224 -3.10 -35.62 -8.55
N GLN A 225 -3.25 -36.89 -8.16
CA GLN A 225 -4.56 -37.53 -8.15
C GLN A 225 -5.38 -36.88 -7.05
N SER A 226 -6.62 -36.48 -7.36
CA SER A 226 -7.49 -35.89 -6.36
C SER A 226 -8.94 -36.35 -6.52
N THR A 227 -9.68 -36.32 -5.43
CA THR A 227 -11.09 -36.72 -5.37
C THR A 227 -11.92 -35.56 -4.84
N ASN A 228 -12.96 -35.18 -5.58
CA ASN A 228 -13.98 -34.29 -5.06
C ASN A 228 -14.97 -35.09 -4.21
N PHE A 229 -14.95 -34.84 -2.90
CA PHE A 229 -15.82 -35.49 -1.93
C PHE A 229 -17.24 -34.92 -1.90
N LEU A 230 -17.48 -33.75 -2.51
CA LEU A 230 -18.82 -33.22 -2.66
C LEU A 230 -19.53 -33.95 -3.79
N LYS A 231 -20.75 -34.44 -3.54
CA LYS A 231 -21.47 -35.30 -4.49
C LYS A 231 -22.10 -34.54 -5.65
N ARG A 232 -22.37 -33.24 -5.50
CA ARG A 232 -22.91 -32.40 -6.58
C ARG A 232 -22.17 -31.08 -6.66
N SER A 233 -21.19 -31.01 -7.53
CA SER A 233 -20.34 -29.83 -7.63
C SER A 233 -21.02 -28.66 -8.33
N SER A 234 -21.95 -28.93 -9.24
CA SER A 234 -22.78 -27.95 -9.95
C SER A 234 -24.24 -28.42 -9.97
N PRO A 235 -24.98 -28.30 -8.85
CA PRO A 235 -26.29 -28.93 -8.70
C PRO A 235 -27.37 -28.18 -9.48
N THR A 236 -28.33 -28.92 -10.03
CA THR A 236 -29.54 -28.38 -10.68
C THR A 236 -30.81 -28.62 -9.87
N GLU A 237 -30.71 -29.30 -8.73
CA GLU A 237 -31.82 -29.58 -7.82
C GLU A 237 -31.34 -29.79 -6.37
N TYR A 238 -32.26 -29.68 -5.41
CA TYR A 238 -31.99 -29.83 -3.98
C TYR A 238 -31.68 -31.29 -3.59
N GLY A 239 -30.57 -31.51 -2.88
CA GLY A 239 -30.19 -32.79 -2.33
C GLY A 239 -30.33 -32.83 -0.79
N PRO A 240 -31.47 -33.27 -0.21
CA PRO A 240 -31.72 -33.17 1.23
C PRO A 240 -30.74 -33.95 2.12
N SER A 241 -30.08 -34.97 1.57
CA SER A 241 -29.08 -35.78 2.29
C SER A 241 -27.69 -35.14 2.34
N ILE A 242 -27.43 -34.10 1.52
CA ILE A 242 -26.11 -33.49 1.31
C ILE A 242 -26.13 -31.96 1.34
N MET A 243 -27.30 -31.31 1.40
CA MET A 243 -27.42 -29.85 1.41
C MET A 243 -28.27 -29.37 2.58
N ARG A 244 -27.80 -28.30 3.22
CA ARG A 244 -28.49 -27.63 4.33
C ARG A 244 -28.38 -26.12 4.13
N TYR A 245 -29.34 -25.38 4.65
CA TYR A 245 -29.29 -23.93 4.71
C TYR A 245 -30.03 -23.42 5.94
N GLY A 246 -29.58 -22.29 6.46
CA GLY A 246 -30.18 -21.65 7.64
C GLY A 246 -31.55 -21.04 7.35
N ALA A 247 -32.27 -20.70 8.42
CA ALA A 247 -33.47 -19.86 8.32
C ALA A 247 -33.12 -18.50 7.70
N GLY A 248 -34.05 -17.90 6.95
CA GLY A 248 -33.82 -16.62 6.28
C GLY A 248 -32.96 -16.72 5.01
N VAL A 249 -32.96 -17.87 4.34
CA VAL A 249 -32.36 -18.07 3.01
C VAL A 249 -33.43 -18.53 2.03
N SER A 250 -33.38 -18.02 0.81
CA SER A 250 -34.04 -18.61 -0.36
C SER A 250 -32.97 -19.19 -1.30
N VAL A 251 -33.20 -20.40 -1.80
CA VAL A 251 -32.25 -21.14 -2.63
C VAL A 251 -32.93 -21.51 -3.94
N VAL A 252 -32.33 -21.14 -5.06
CA VAL A 252 -32.80 -21.48 -6.41
C VAL A 252 -31.69 -22.20 -7.15
N PHE A 253 -31.96 -23.44 -7.58
CA PHE A 253 -31.02 -24.22 -8.39
C PHE A 253 -31.15 -23.83 -9.86
N LYS A 254 -30.02 -23.59 -10.52
CA LYS A 254 -30.02 -23.11 -11.90
C LYS A 254 -30.07 -24.29 -12.88
N PRO A 255 -30.79 -24.16 -14.02
CA PRO A 255 -30.87 -25.23 -15.02
C PRO A 255 -29.52 -25.59 -15.66
N ASP A 256 -28.62 -24.62 -15.79
CA ASP A 256 -27.26 -24.76 -16.32
C ASP A 256 -26.23 -25.18 -15.27
N GLY A 257 -26.66 -25.39 -14.02
CA GLY A 257 -25.83 -25.82 -12.90
C GLY A 257 -25.49 -24.68 -11.95
N GLY A 258 -25.43 -25.01 -10.66
CA GLY A 258 -25.13 -24.07 -9.59
C GLY A 258 -26.39 -23.58 -8.86
N VAL A 259 -26.16 -22.71 -7.88
CA VAL A 259 -27.15 -22.31 -6.88
C VAL A 259 -27.14 -20.81 -6.74
N GLU A 260 -28.30 -20.15 -6.90
CA GLU A 260 -28.51 -18.79 -6.45
C GLU A 260 -29.02 -18.82 -5.00
N ILE A 261 -28.27 -18.16 -4.11
CA ILE A 261 -28.55 -18.06 -2.69
C ILE A 261 -28.96 -16.61 -2.41
N THR A 262 -30.19 -16.40 -1.99
CA THR A 262 -30.71 -15.07 -1.63
C THR A 262 -30.89 -14.97 -0.13
N LYS A 263 -30.31 -13.94 0.49
CA LYS A 263 -30.55 -13.61 1.90
C LYS A 263 -31.96 -13.04 2.06
N THR A 264 -32.79 -13.65 2.90
CA THR A 264 -34.16 -13.19 3.18
C THR A 264 -34.37 -12.76 4.65
N GLY A 265 -33.47 -13.15 5.56
CA GLY A 265 -33.50 -12.77 6.98
C GLY A 265 -32.56 -11.62 7.34
N THR A 266 -32.79 -10.99 8.50
CA THR A 266 -32.00 -9.86 9.02
C THR A 266 -30.77 -10.27 9.83
N THR A 267 -30.65 -11.54 10.21
CA THR A 267 -29.49 -12.10 10.93
C THR A 267 -28.52 -12.78 9.97
N SER A 268 -27.35 -13.22 10.44
CA SER A 268 -26.44 -14.04 9.61
C SER A 268 -27.14 -15.30 9.10
N VAL A 269 -26.86 -15.66 7.85
CA VAL A 269 -27.46 -16.83 7.19
C VAL A 269 -26.42 -17.61 6.41
N TRP A 270 -26.74 -18.83 6.01
CA TRP A 270 -25.78 -19.70 5.33
C TRP A 270 -26.44 -20.75 4.45
N PHE A 271 -25.70 -21.21 3.44
CA PHE A 271 -26.00 -22.38 2.61
C PHE A 271 -24.76 -23.28 2.60
N GLU A 272 -24.95 -24.59 2.54
CA GLU A 272 -23.81 -25.51 2.40
C GLU A 272 -24.16 -26.78 1.62
N GLN A 273 -23.08 -27.41 1.14
CA GLN A 273 -23.10 -28.81 0.76
C GLN A 273 -22.08 -29.58 1.60
N HIS A 274 -22.51 -30.69 2.20
CA HIS A 274 -21.68 -31.63 2.93
C HIS A 274 -21.45 -32.94 2.17
N THR A 275 -20.39 -33.64 2.58
CA THR A 275 -19.88 -34.89 1.97
C THR A 275 -20.83 -36.11 2.11
N GLY A 276 -21.85 -36.04 2.98
CA GLY A 276 -22.81 -37.12 3.24
C GLY A 276 -22.53 -37.84 4.56
N ALA A 277 -22.78 -39.16 4.67
CA ALA A 277 -22.38 -39.96 5.85
C ALA A 277 -20.83 -39.99 6.01
N ALA A 278 -20.34 -40.30 7.21
CA ALA A 278 -18.96 -40.11 7.67
C ALA A 278 -17.89 -40.61 6.67
N THR A 279 -17.29 -39.69 5.89
CA THR A 279 -16.48 -40.03 4.70
C THR A 279 -15.10 -39.36 4.69
N TYR A 280 -14.80 -38.53 5.69
CA TYR A 280 -13.56 -37.76 5.73
C TYR A 280 -12.90 -37.84 7.10
N GLU A 281 -11.64 -38.25 7.15
CA GLU A 281 -10.82 -38.23 8.36
C GLU A 281 -10.38 -36.80 8.68
N ALA A 282 -10.96 -36.18 9.72
CA ALA A 282 -10.73 -34.75 9.99
C ALA A 282 -9.29 -34.41 10.42
N ALA A 283 -8.49 -35.41 10.80
CA ALA A 283 -7.06 -35.24 11.01
C ALA A 283 -6.29 -34.93 9.71
N ASN A 284 -6.87 -35.22 8.54
CA ASN A 284 -6.24 -35.00 7.25
C ASN A 284 -6.39 -33.53 6.77
N PRO A 285 -5.42 -33.04 5.97
CA PRO A 285 -5.52 -31.72 5.34
C PRO A 285 -6.67 -31.67 4.34
N VAL A 286 -7.46 -30.60 4.41
CA VAL A 286 -8.61 -30.39 3.53
C VAL A 286 -8.49 -29.07 2.79
N SER A 287 -8.95 -29.05 1.55
CA SER A 287 -9.19 -27.84 0.77
C SER A 287 -10.59 -27.84 0.20
N ILE A 288 -11.13 -26.64 0.02
CA ILE A 288 -12.35 -26.40 -0.73
C ILE A 288 -12.06 -25.43 -1.87
N SER A 289 -12.80 -25.57 -2.96
CA SER A 289 -12.91 -24.52 -3.98
C SER A 289 -14.32 -24.41 -4.51
N CYS A 290 -14.68 -23.21 -4.98
CA CYS A 290 -15.94 -22.94 -5.64
C CYS A 290 -15.83 -21.64 -6.44
N ASP A 291 -16.75 -21.46 -7.39
CA ASP A 291 -16.91 -20.21 -8.10
C ASP A 291 -18.07 -19.43 -7.50
N LEU A 292 -17.83 -18.14 -7.24
CA LEU A 292 -18.81 -17.23 -6.68
C LEU A 292 -19.03 -16.02 -7.58
N VAL A 293 -20.29 -15.63 -7.72
CA VAL A 293 -20.66 -14.27 -8.14
C VAL A 293 -21.14 -13.54 -6.89
N VAL A 294 -20.29 -12.64 -6.39
CA VAL A 294 -20.46 -11.79 -5.20
C VAL A 294 -20.02 -10.37 -5.54
N GLU A 295 -20.53 -9.35 -4.86
CA GLU A 295 -20.01 -7.98 -5.02
C GLU A 295 -18.75 -7.80 -4.15
N ALA A 296 -17.80 -7.00 -4.63
CA ALA A 296 -16.55 -6.81 -3.91
C ALA A 296 -16.78 -6.03 -2.61
N GLY A 297 -16.33 -6.59 -1.48
CA GLY A 297 -16.46 -5.97 -0.16
C GLY A 297 -17.69 -6.42 0.63
N ASP A 298 -18.51 -7.34 0.10
CA ASP A 298 -19.58 -7.95 0.86
C ASP A 298 -19.03 -8.77 2.04
N ASP A 299 -19.76 -8.76 3.16
CA ASP A 299 -19.54 -9.62 4.32
C ASP A 299 -20.05 -11.05 4.01
N VAL A 300 -19.54 -11.63 2.93
CA VAL A 300 -19.77 -13.01 2.50
C VAL A 300 -18.47 -13.78 2.69
N ALA A 301 -18.57 -14.99 3.23
CA ALA A 301 -17.41 -15.83 3.51
C ALA A 301 -17.62 -17.25 2.98
N ILE A 302 -16.50 -17.89 2.61
CA ILE A 302 -16.44 -19.33 2.41
C ILE A 302 -15.85 -19.98 3.66
N ALA A 303 -16.41 -21.13 4.05
CA ALA A 303 -15.98 -21.85 5.24
C ALA A 303 -15.94 -23.35 5.02
N ILE A 304 -14.96 -23.97 5.68
CA ILE A 304 -14.86 -25.42 5.86
C ILE A 304 -15.51 -25.73 7.21
N ILE A 305 -16.58 -26.51 7.19
CA ILE A 305 -17.31 -26.87 8.42
C ILE A 305 -17.18 -28.37 8.67
N ARG A 306 -16.87 -28.73 9.91
CA ARG A 306 -17.03 -30.09 10.45
C ARG A 306 -18.37 -30.21 11.12
N ASN A 307 -19.14 -31.23 10.74
CA ASN A 307 -20.46 -31.48 11.30
C ASN A 307 -20.49 -32.83 12.01
N THR A 308 -20.89 -32.86 13.29
CA THR A 308 -21.25 -34.08 14.00
C THR A 308 -22.56 -33.95 14.75
N SER A 309 -23.21 -35.09 15.04
CA SER A 309 -24.39 -35.13 15.90
C SER A 309 -24.09 -34.82 17.37
N SER A 310 -22.84 -34.92 17.81
CA SER A 310 -22.41 -34.74 19.21
C SER A 310 -21.82 -33.36 19.50
N GLU A 311 -21.11 -32.75 18.54
CA GLU A 311 -20.41 -31.46 18.68
C GLU A 311 -21.14 -30.32 17.96
N GLY A 312 -22.13 -30.63 17.12
CA GLY A 312 -22.75 -29.64 16.23
C GLY A 312 -21.84 -29.27 15.06
N ASP A 313 -22.12 -28.11 14.44
CA ASP A 313 -21.32 -27.56 13.35
C ASP A 313 -20.13 -26.77 13.93
N THR A 314 -18.90 -27.11 13.54
CA THR A 314 -17.66 -26.45 13.96
C THR A 314 -16.89 -25.94 12.75
N THR A 315 -16.48 -24.67 12.78
CA THR A 315 -15.67 -24.08 11.70
C THR A 315 -14.22 -24.57 11.79
N ALA A 316 -13.75 -25.26 10.75
CA ALA A 316 -12.36 -25.67 10.61
C ALA A 316 -11.50 -24.55 9.99
N GLY A 317 -12.09 -23.77 9.08
CA GLY A 317 -11.47 -22.60 8.47
C GLY A 317 -12.52 -21.70 7.83
N VAL A 318 -12.23 -20.40 7.74
CA VAL A 318 -13.09 -19.41 7.10
C VAL A 318 -12.24 -18.32 6.47
N THR A 319 -12.65 -17.82 5.31
CA THR A 319 -12.06 -16.64 4.67
C THR A 319 -13.13 -15.85 3.93
N THR A 320 -12.89 -14.55 3.75
CA THR A 320 -13.78 -13.67 2.98
C THR A 320 -13.86 -14.14 1.53
N ALA A 321 -15.07 -14.15 0.97
CA ALA A 321 -15.33 -14.52 -0.41
C ALA A 321 -14.89 -13.40 -1.37
N VAL A 322 -14.44 -13.80 -2.55
CA VAL A 322 -14.13 -12.90 -3.68
C VAL A 322 -14.95 -13.29 -4.90
N ALA A 323 -15.13 -12.38 -5.86
CA ALA A 323 -15.74 -12.72 -7.13
C ALA A 323 -14.83 -13.66 -7.93
N GLY A 324 -15.42 -14.68 -8.57
CA GLY A 324 -14.71 -15.73 -9.30
C GLY A 324 -14.34 -16.93 -8.43
N ARG A 325 -13.19 -17.55 -8.73
CA ARG A 325 -12.74 -18.76 -8.06
C ARG A 325 -12.24 -18.45 -6.65
N ASN A 326 -12.82 -19.13 -5.67
CA ASN A 326 -12.43 -19.08 -4.26
C ASN A 326 -11.77 -20.39 -3.85
N THR A 327 -10.76 -20.31 -3.00
CA THR A 327 -10.09 -21.48 -2.42
C THR A 327 -9.81 -21.24 -0.94
N LEU A 328 -9.95 -22.28 -0.13
CA LEU A 328 -9.57 -22.26 1.28
C LEU A 328 -9.04 -23.64 1.67
N SER A 329 -7.99 -23.69 2.46
CA SER A 329 -7.38 -24.95 2.91
C SER A 329 -6.96 -24.86 4.37
N VAL A 330 -7.03 -25.98 5.08
CA VAL A 330 -6.51 -26.12 6.45
C VAL A 330 -5.72 -27.41 6.59
N THR A 331 -4.61 -27.36 7.31
CA THR A 331 -3.69 -28.50 7.50
C THR A 331 -4.34 -29.65 8.26
N THR A 332 -5.31 -29.33 9.12
CA THR A 332 -6.05 -30.31 9.90
C THR A 332 -7.46 -29.75 10.07
N ALA A 333 -8.47 -30.48 9.60
CA ALA A 333 -9.85 -30.04 9.73
C ALA A 333 -10.36 -30.17 11.18
N GLY A 334 -9.78 -31.10 11.96
CA GLY A 334 -10.21 -31.45 13.31
C GLY A 334 -9.39 -32.56 13.96
N THR A 335 -10.00 -33.34 14.84
CA THR A 335 -9.38 -34.49 15.50
C THR A 335 -9.49 -35.76 14.64
N THR A 336 -8.79 -36.82 15.03
CA THR A 336 -8.91 -38.15 14.41
C THR A 336 -10.34 -38.68 14.50
N GLY A 337 -10.86 -39.21 13.39
CA GLY A 337 -12.23 -39.73 13.28
C GLY A 337 -12.87 -39.36 11.94
N LEU A 338 -13.93 -40.08 11.58
CA LEU A 338 -14.69 -39.82 10.36
C LEU A 338 -15.79 -38.79 10.61
N TYR A 339 -15.69 -37.66 9.91
CA TYR A 339 -16.61 -36.54 10.02
C TYR A 339 -17.34 -36.30 8.70
N ARG A 340 -18.46 -35.59 8.80
CA ARG A 340 -19.05 -34.92 7.64
C ARG A 340 -18.36 -33.57 7.49
N MET A 341 -17.67 -33.39 6.39
CA MET A 341 -17.15 -32.07 5.99
C MET A 341 -18.16 -31.33 5.12
N ALA A 342 -18.20 -30.01 5.20
CA ALA A 342 -19.00 -29.16 4.33
C ALA A 342 -18.23 -27.95 3.80
N LEU A 343 -18.57 -27.57 2.56
CA LEU A 343 -18.32 -26.24 2.01
C LEU A 343 -19.54 -25.38 2.32
N ARG A 344 -19.36 -24.31 3.09
CA ARG A 344 -20.42 -23.40 3.50
C ARG A 344 -20.16 -21.99 2.96
N ILE A 345 -21.21 -21.38 2.42
CA ILE A 345 -21.30 -19.95 2.12
C ILE A 345 -22.03 -19.27 3.26
N GLN A 346 -21.43 -18.25 3.85
CA GLN A 346 -21.97 -17.50 4.98
C GLN A 346 -22.19 -16.06 4.59
N PHE A 347 -23.34 -15.51 4.96
CA PHE A 347 -23.68 -14.11 4.81
C PHE A 347 -23.70 -13.52 6.21
N GLY A 348 -22.90 -12.50 6.46
CA GLY A 348 -22.93 -11.74 7.69
C GLY A 348 -24.26 -11.02 7.91
N ALA A 349 -24.43 -10.50 9.13
CA ALA A 349 -25.62 -9.72 9.49
C ALA A 349 -25.65 -8.35 8.76
N SER A 350 -24.48 -7.85 8.35
CA SER A 350 -24.35 -6.58 7.63
C SER A 350 -24.82 -6.65 6.17
N VAL A 351 -24.85 -7.86 5.57
CA VAL A 351 -25.30 -8.05 4.19
C VAL A 351 -26.79 -7.73 4.07
N PRO A 352 -27.24 -6.87 3.13
CA PRO A 352 -28.65 -6.52 2.99
C PRO A 352 -29.57 -7.70 2.65
N VAL A 353 -30.81 -7.65 3.15
CA VAL A 353 -31.89 -8.54 2.71
C VAL A 353 -32.13 -8.35 1.21
N GLY A 354 -32.29 -9.44 0.47
CA GLY A 354 -32.42 -9.47 -0.97
C GLY A 354 -31.09 -9.62 -1.71
N HIS A 355 -29.94 -9.52 -1.02
CA HIS A 355 -28.64 -9.74 -1.63
C HIS A 355 -28.48 -11.20 -2.09
N LYS A 356 -27.83 -11.39 -3.25
CA LYS A 356 -27.76 -12.65 -3.97
C LYS A 356 -26.32 -13.06 -4.23
N VAL A 357 -26.04 -14.33 -4.03
CA VAL A 357 -24.78 -14.97 -4.41
C VAL A 357 -25.07 -16.13 -5.31
N THR A 358 -24.38 -16.21 -6.45
CA THR A 358 -24.36 -17.46 -7.24
C THR A 358 -23.16 -18.30 -6.80
N LEU A 359 -23.40 -19.56 -6.47
CA LEU A 359 -22.42 -20.58 -6.13
C LEU A 359 -22.41 -21.67 -7.20
N ASP A 360 -21.23 -21.98 -7.71
CA ASP A 360 -21.03 -23.08 -8.66
C ASP A 360 -19.69 -23.80 -8.41
N ARG A 361 -19.47 -24.92 -9.09
CA ARG A 361 -18.20 -25.68 -9.11
C ARG A 361 -17.63 -26.02 -7.74
N MET A 362 -18.50 -26.38 -6.81
CA MET A 362 -18.15 -26.76 -5.44
C MET A 362 -17.26 -28.01 -5.42
N GLN A 363 -16.14 -27.91 -4.72
CA GLN A 363 -15.18 -28.99 -4.56
C GLN A 363 -14.66 -29.04 -3.12
N LEU A 364 -14.47 -30.24 -2.60
CA LEU A 364 -13.76 -30.52 -1.35
C LEU A 364 -12.80 -31.68 -1.58
N GLU A 365 -11.53 -31.49 -1.23
CA GLU A 365 -10.43 -32.43 -1.50
C GLU A 365 -9.62 -32.69 -0.23
N ALA A 366 -9.05 -33.90 -0.10
CA ALA A 366 -8.19 -34.29 1.01
C ALA A 366 -6.71 -33.88 0.79
N SER A 367 -6.50 -32.62 0.41
CA SER A 367 -5.20 -32.02 0.14
C SER A 367 -5.21 -30.55 0.57
N LEU A 368 -4.04 -29.97 0.83
CA LEU A 368 -3.91 -28.52 1.00
C LEU A 368 -4.04 -27.75 -0.31
N THR A 369 -3.91 -28.44 -1.45
CA THR A 369 -4.06 -27.81 -2.75
C THR A 369 -5.44 -28.10 -3.32
N ALA A 370 -6.21 -27.04 -3.56
CA ALA A 370 -7.42 -27.16 -4.37
C ALA A 370 -7.01 -27.35 -5.84
N THR A 371 -7.25 -28.53 -6.40
CA THR A 371 -6.86 -28.84 -7.78
C THR A 371 -7.89 -28.31 -8.77
N SER A 372 -7.64 -28.45 -10.06
CA SER A 372 -8.62 -28.22 -11.13
C SER A 372 -9.99 -28.81 -10.79
N TYR A 373 -11.04 -28.19 -11.34
CA TYR A 373 -12.41 -28.58 -11.07
C TYR A 373 -12.68 -30.04 -11.48
N ILE A 374 -13.20 -30.85 -10.56
CA ILE A 374 -13.59 -32.24 -10.77
C ILE A 374 -15.12 -32.30 -10.67
N PRO A 375 -15.82 -32.38 -11.82
CA PRO A 375 -17.28 -32.42 -11.84
C PRO A 375 -17.84 -33.65 -11.13
N THR A 376 -18.85 -33.46 -10.29
CA THR A 376 -19.59 -34.54 -9.61
C THR A 376 -21.09 -34.40 -9.83
N ASN A 377 -21.77 -35.52 -10.04
CA ASN A 377 -23.21 -35.59 -10.23
C ASN A 377 -23.82 -36.81 -9.51
N GLY A 378 -24.07 -36.67 -8.21
CA GLY A 378 -24.64 -37.70 -7.34
C GLY A 378 -23.62 -38.57 -6.62
N ASN A 379 -22.39 -38.68 -7.12
CA ASN A 379 -21.29 -39.45 -6.53
C ASN A 379 -19.99 -38.65 -6.55
N THR A 380 -19.08 -39.00 -5.64
CA THR A 380 -17.69 -38.49 -5.66
C THR A 380 -16.99 -38.93 -6.94
N ALA A 381 -16.11 -38.09 -7.47
CA ALA A 381 -15.31 -38.40 -8.65
C ALA A 381 -13.82 -38.15 -8.39
N THR A 382 -12.97 -38.96 -9.03
CA THR A 382 -11.52 -38.91 -8.90
C THR A 382 -10.87 -38.56 -10.23
N ARG A 383 -10.02 -37.53 -10.25
CA ARG A 383 -9.14 -37.19 -11.36
C ARG A 383 -7.79 -37.88 -11.16
N ALA A 384 -7.27 -38.56 -12.18
CA ALA A 384 -5.95 -39.17 -12.14
C ALA A 384 -4.84 -38.11 -12.10
N ALA A 385 -3.68 -38.47 -11.53
CA ALA A 385 -2.49 -37.63 -11.56
C ALA A 385 -1.99 -37.42 -12.99
N ASP A 386 -1.43 -36.25 -13.24
CA ASP A 386 -0.65 -35.98 -14.45
C ASP A 386 0.73 -36.64 -14.36
N ASP A 387 1.30 -37.06 -15.48
CA ASP A 387 2.69 -37.51 -15.57
C ASP A 387 3.33 -36.97 -16.84
N CYS A 388 4.32 -36.09 -16.68
CA CYS A 388 5.08 -35.50 -17.78
C CYS A 388 6.55 -35.87 -17.66
N THR A 389 7.12 -36.36 -18.76
CA THR A 389 8.45 -36.94 -18.78
C THR A 389 9.22 -36.58 -20.05
N LEU A 390 10.54 -36.63 -19.93
CA LEU A 390 11.49 -36.52 -21.03
C LEU A 390 12.54 -37.61 -20.85
N GLN A 391 13.06 -38.19 -21.94
CA GLN A 391 14.17 -39.13 -21.82
C GLN A 391 15.43 -38.42 -21.29
N ARG A 392 16.25 -39.10 -20.50
CA ARG A 392 17.53 -38.54 -20.03
C ARG A 392 18.61 -38.52 -21.10
N SER A 393 18.63 -39.55 -21.96
CA SER A 393 19.65 -39.67 -23.00
C SER A 393 19.64 -38.43 -23.90
N GLY A 394 20.74 -37.68 -23.89
CA GLY A 394 20.89 -36.43 -24.64
C GLY A 394 20.32 -35.17 -23.97
N ASN A 395 19.56 -35.27 -22.87
CA ASN A 395 18.90 -34.13 -22.22
C ASN A 395 19.40 -33.81 -20.80
N ASP A 396 20.32 -34.63 -20.27
CA ASP A 396 21.08 -34.26 -19.09
C ASP A 396 22.58 -34.40 -19.31
N ASN A 397 23.34 -33.81 -18.38
CA ASN A 397 24.79 -33.84 -18.37
C ASN A 397 25.33 -34.43 -17.07
N TYR A 398 24.69 -35.43 -16.48
CA TYR A 398 25.17 -36.00 -15.21
C TYR A 398 26.44 -36.85 -15.40
N PHE A 399 27.54 -36.71 -14.65
CA PHE A 399 27.83 -35.88 -13.47
C PHE A 399 28.69 -34.63 -13.80
N GLY A 400 28.45 -34.01 -14.96
CA GLY A 400 29.01 -32.74 -15.37
C GLY A 400 28.26 -31.53 -14.80
N PRO A 401 28.70 -30.31 -15.14
CA PRO A 401 28.02 -29.09 -14.75
C PRO A 401 26.67 -28.95 -15.48
N VAL A 402 25.67 -28.38 -14.80
CA VAL A 402 24.31 -28.24 -15.33
C VAL A 402 23.63 -27.00 -14.78
N THR A 403 22.76 -26.40 -15.59
CA THR A 403 21.83 -25.35 -15.20
C THR A 403 20.42 -25.70 -15.65
N PHE A 404 19.45 -25.62 -14.75
CA PHE A 404 18.02 -25.71 -15.07
C PHE A 404 17.39 -24.34 -14.82
N ALA A 405 16.66 -23.79 -15.79
CA ALA A 405 15.87 -22.56 -15.61
C ALA A 405 14.43 -22.78 -16.04
N MET A 406 13.48 -22.24 -15.29
CA MET A 406 12.05 -22.29 -15.60
C MET A 406 11.29 -21.23 -14.79
N GLU A 407 10.07 -20.91 -15.23
CA GLU A 407 9.11 -20.19 -14.39
C GLU A 407 8.23 -21.23 -13.67
N VAL A 408 8.00 -21.04 -12.38
CA VAL A 408 7.23 -21.95 -11.53
C VAL A 408 6.10 -21.19 -10.85
N HIS A 409 4.90 -21.75 -10.90
CA HIS A 409 3.75 -21.29 -10.13
C HIS A 409 3.16 -22.46 -9.35
N CYS A 410 2.71 -22.21 -8.13
CA CYS A 410 2.18 -23.23 -7.24
C CYS A 410 0.75 -22.91 -6.82
N ASN A 411 -0.17 -23.86 -7.04
CA ASN A 411 -1.52 -23.77 -6.49
C ASN A 411 -1.46 -24.10 -5.00
N GLY A 412 -1.92 -23.20 -4.13
CA GLY A 412 -1.95 -23.41 -2.68
C GLY A 412 -0.57 -23.56 -2.00
N GLN A 413 -0.60 -23.66 -0.68
CA GLN A 413 0.60 -23.77 0.15
C GLN A 413 1.12 -25.21 0.25
N THR A 414 2.43 -25.34 0.40
CA THR A 414 3.11 -26.61 0.67
C THR A 414 2.83 -27.05 2.10
N VAL A 415 2.50 -28.34 2.29
CA VAL A 415 2.22 -28.91 3.60
C VAL A 415 3.48 -28.89 4.47
N ALA A 416 3.43 -28.16 5.59
CA ALA A 416 4.49 -28.16 6.58
C ALA A 416 4.52 -29.49 7.36
N SER A 417 5.42 -30.40 6.99
CA SER A 417 5.63 -31.69 7.68
C SER A 417 7.06 -32.23 7.48
N ASN A 418 7.45 -33.15 8.36
CA ASN A 418 8.71 -33.89 8.24
C ASN A 418 8.64 -35.01 7.18
N GLY A 419 7.49 -35.25 6.54
CA GLY A 419 7.29 -36.29 5.55
C GLY A 419 7.76 -35.86 4.17
N ALA A 420 8.75 -36.57 3.60
CA ALA A 420 9.28 -36.27 2.27
C ALA A 420 8.23 -36.37 1.14
N ASN A 421 7.12 -37.08 1.36
CA ASN A 421 6.01 -37.16 0.41
C ASN A 421 5.22 -35.85 0.26
N ASN A 422 5.38 -34.91 1.19
CA ASN A 422 4.73 -33.60 1.13
C ASN A 422 5.55 -32.56 0.36
N ARG A 423 6.74 -32.94 -0.14
CA ARG A 423 7.51 -32.10 -1.06
C ARG A 423 6.80 -32.00 -2.40
N ARG A 424 6.95 -30.87 -3.08
CA ARG A 424 6.39 -30.65 -4.43
C ARG A 424 7.51 -30.64 -5.45
N GLY A 425 7.54 -31.62 -6.35
CA GLY A 425 8.62 -31.78 -7.32
C GLY A 425 8.51 -30.80 -8.47
N ILE A 426 9.63 -30.21 -8.88
CA ILE A 426 9.70 -29.27 -10.00
C ILE A 426 10.32 -29.99 -11.21
N ILE A 427 11.50 -30.57 -11.03
CA ILE A 427 12.18 -31.41 -12.01
C ILE A 427 13.01 -32.46 -11.26
N SER A 428 13.06 -33.69 -11.76
CA SER A 428 13.94 -34.70 -11.18
C SER A 428 14.39 -35.75 -12.17
N TYR A 429 15.52 -36.40 -11.86
CA TYR A 429 15.96 -37.62 -12.51
C TYR A 429 16.93 -38.38 -11.60
N TYR A 430 17.06 -39.68 -11.86
CA TYR A 430 17.84 -40.61 -11.04
C TYR A 430 18.84 -41.34 -11.91
N PRO A 431 20.13 -40.96 -11.91
CA PRO A 431 21.14 -41.65 -12.71
C PRO A 431 21.31 -43.13 -12.36
N SER A 432 21.10 -43.49 -11.09
CA SER A 432 21.10 -44.87 -10.59
C SER A 432 20.27 -44.94 -9.30
N SER A 433 20.19 -46.11 -8.66
CA SER A 433 19.46 -46.31 -7.40
C SER A 433 20.02 -45.53 -6.20
N THR A 434 21.23 -44.97 -6.32
CA THR A 434 21.91 -44.18 -5.26
C THR A 434 22.21 -42.74 -5.67
N GLU A 435 21.93 -42.37 -6.92
CA GLU A 435 22.20 -41.06 -7.48
C GLU A 435 20.88 -40.34 -7.79
N TRP A 436 20.88 -39.03 -7.57
CA TRP A 436 19.69 -38.20 -7.58
C TRP A 436 20.03 -36.77 -7.98
N VAL A 437 19.20 -36.23 -8.85
CA VAL A 437 19.14 -34.81 -9.18
C VAL A 437 17.69 -34.40 -9.11
N PHE A 438 17.37 -33.42 -8.26
CA PHE A 438 16.01 -32.90 -8.21
C PHE A 438 15.98 -31.46 -7.70
N ALA A 439 15.04 -30.70 -8.24
CA ALA A 439 14.55 -29.46 -7.67
C ALA A 439 13.12 -29.67 -7.18
N ALA A 440 12.80 -29.11 -6.02
CA ALA A 440 11.49 -29.27 -5.38
C ALA A 440 11.20 -28.11 -4.43
N LEU A 441 9.99 -28.07 -3.88
CA LEU A 441 9.68 -27.33 -2.67
C LEU A 441 9.87 -28.21 -1.45
N ASN A 442 10.52 -27.65 -0.42
CA ASN A 442 10.69 -28.27 0.86
C ASN A 442 9.37 -28.31 1.62
N SER A 443 9.18 -29.33 2.45
CA SER A 443 8.01 -29.50 3.32
C SER A 443 8.36 -29.32 4.80
N SER A 444 9.64 -29.33 5.19
CA SER A 444 10.02 -29.27 6.60
C SER A 444 9.44 -28.04 7.32
N PRO A 445 8.96 -28.16 8.57
CA PRO A 445 8.46 -27.03 9.34
C PRO A 445 9.47 -25.88 9.39
N GLY A 446 9.03 -24.65 9.13
CA GLY A 446 9.88 -23.45 9.04
C GLY A 446 10.57 -23.25 7.68
N LEU A 447 10.60 -24.26 6.82
CA LEU A 447 11.16 -24.21 5.46
C LEU A 447 10.14 -24.55 4.37
N SER A 448 8.88 -24.82 4.74
CA SER A 448 7.82 -25.19 3.80
C SER A 448 7.69 -24.17 2.67
N GLY A 449 7.53 -24.65 1.44
CA GLY A 449 7.37 -23.78 0.26
C GLY A 449 8.67 -23.17 -0.27
N ARG A 450 9.79 -23.32 0.44
CA ARG A 450 11.10 -22.87 -0.07
C ARG A 450 11.66 -23.86 -1.09
N PRO A 451 12.20 -23.40 -2.21
CA PRO A 451 12.80 -24.28 -3.20
C PRO A 451 14.05 -24.94 -2.61
N MET A 452 14.34 -26.14 -3.07
CA MET A 452 15.50 -26.92 -2.66
C MET A 452 16.08 -27.64 -3.86
N PHE A 453 17.40 -27.83 -3.87
CA PHE A 453 18.10 -28.47 -4.97
C PHE A 453 19.11 -29.50 -4.48
N CYS A 454 19.03 -30.67 -5.09
CA CYS A 454 19.92 -31.79 -4.90
C CYS A 454 20.67 -32.07 -6.20
N TYR A 455 21.98 -32.23 -6.09
CA TYR A 455 22.83 -32.76 -7.15
C TYR A 455 23.81 -33.76 -6.54
N ALA A 456 23.59 -35.06 -6.79
CA ALA A 456 24.35 -36.22 -6.30
C ALA A 456 24.46 -36.42 -4.77
N SER A 457 24.42 -35.37 -3.95
CA SER A 457 24.66 -35.43 -2.51
C SER A 457 23.36 -35.33 -1.68
N PRO A 458 23.29 -35.97 -0.50
CA PRO A 458 22.23 -35.73 0.49
C PRO A 458 22.23 -34.32 1.09
N ALA A 459 23.33 -33.59 0.98
CA ALA A 459 23.35 -32.18 1.36
C ALA A 459 22.53 -31.38 0.35
N LEU A 460 21.41 -30.82 0.80
CA LEU A 460 20.51 -30.00 -0.01
C LEU A 460 20.88 -28.53 0.14
N VAL A 461 20.83 -27.77 -0.94
CA VAL A 461 20.81 -26.30 -0.85
C VAL A 461 19.36 -25.85 -0.77
N GLY A 462 19.06 -24.94 0.15
CA GLY A 462 17.72 -24.36 0.34
C GLY A 462 17.67 -22.93 -0.16
N GLY A 463 16.60 -22.57 -0.86
CA GLY A 463 16.37 -21.22 -1.37
C GLY A 463 16.02 -20.21 -0.29
N ALA A 464 16.13 -18.93 -0.64
CA ALA A 464 15.95 -17.82 0.28
C ALA A 464 14.49 -17.64 0.72
N THR A 465 13.55 -17.70 -0.23
CA THR A 465 12.14 -17.36 -0.05
C THR A 465 11.24 -18.52 -0.48
N ALA A 466 10.05 -18.60 0.11
CA ALA A 466 9.02 -19.51 -0.36
C ALA A 466 8.43 -19.01 -1.69
N ILE A 467 8.02 -19.93 -2.56
CA ILE A 467 7.47 -19.62 -3.91
C ILE A 467 6.06 -20.19 -4.12
N ASP A 468 5.39 -20.60 -3.04
CA ASP A 468 4.03 -21.15 -3.04
C ASP A 468 2.97 -20.13 -2.60
N ASP A 469 3.18 -18.87 -2.99
CA ASP A 469 2.30 -17.73 -2.68
C ASP A 469 1.22 -17.48 -3.74
N GLY A 470 1.10 -18.38 -4.74
CA GLY A 470 0.17 -18.24 -5.86
C GLY A 470 0.65 -17.29 -6.97
N LYS A 471 1.95 -16.97 -7.03
CA LYS A 471 2.55 -16.18 -8.12
C LYS A 471 3.53 -17.01 -8.95
N ILE A 472 3.87 -16.46 -10.11
CA ILE A 472 4.92 -17.00 -10.98
C ILE A 472 6.27 -16.51 -10.48
N HIS A 473 7.20 -17.44 -10.29
CA HIS A 473 8.57 -17.18 -9.84
C HIS A 473 9.59 -17.68 -10.86
N ASN A 474 10.64 -16.89 -11.08
CA ASN A 474 11.76 -17.26 -11.93
C ASN A 474 12.78 -18.08 -11.12
N MET A 475 12.94 -19.35 -11.53
CA MET A 475 13.74 -20.32 -10.81
C MET A 475 14.92 -20.79 -11.65
N VAL A 476 16.13 -20.70 -11.08
CA VAL A 476 17.34 -21.27 -11.70
C VAL A 476 18.10 -22.13 -10.69
N PHE A 477 18.44 -23.35 -11.09
CA PHE A 477 19.18 -24.32 -10.29
C PHE A 477 20.49 -24.64 -11.01
N VAL A 478 21.62 -24.45 -10.34
CA VAL A 478 22.95 -24.60 -10.95
C VAL A 478 23.77 -25.59 -10.14
N SER A 479 24.50 -26.47 -10.83
CA SER A 479 25.61 -27.22 -10.26
C SER A 479 26.83 -27.05 -11.17
N ASP A 480 27.95 -26.62 -10.60
CA ASP A 480 29.26 -26.64 -11.27
C ASP A 480 30.07 -27.90 -10.91
N THR A 481 29.42 -28.90 -10.28
CA THR A 481 29.98 -30.12 -9.66
C THR A 481 30.72 -29.94 -8.34
N ILE A 482 30.97 -28.69 -7.92
CA ILE A 482 31.54 -28.33 -6.61
C ILE A 482 30.47 -27.66 -5.74
N ASN A 483 29.84 -26.64 -6.31
CA ASN A 483 28.82 -25.79 -5.70
C ASN A 483 27.44 -26.05 -6.31
N LYS A 484 26.42 -25.91 -5.48
CA LYS A 484 25.02 -25.83 -5.89
C LYS A 484 24.52 -24.42 -5.66
N LYS A 485 23.79 -23.86 -6.63
CA LYS A 485 23.12 -22.56 -6.48
C LYS A 485 21.62 -22.68 -6.75
N ILE A 486 20.84 -21.87 -6.04
CA ILE A 486 19.44 -21.60 -6.34
C ILE A 486 19.27 -20.11 -6.52
N PHE A 487 18.68 -19.70 -7.64
CA PHE A 487 18.17 -18.36 -7.86
C PHE A 487 16.65 -18.36 -7.76
N THR A 488 16.12 -17.44 -6.97
CA THR A 488 14.68 -17.18 -6.80
C THR A 488 14.45 -15.71 -7.05
N ASP A 489 13.85 -15.38 -8.20
CA ASP A 489 13.63 -13.99 -8.65
C ASP A 489 14.88 -13.09 -8.56
N GLY A 490 16.04 -13.68 -8.89
CA GLY A 490 17.34 -12.99 -8.86
C GLY A 490 18.08 -13.05 -7.52
N ALA A 491 17.43 -13.42 -6.41
CA ALA A 491 18.12 -13.70 -5.15
C ALA A 491 18.83 -15.06 -5.22
N VAL A 492 20.09 -15.15 -4.76
CA VAL A 492 20.91 -16.37 -4.88
C VAL A 492 21.29 -16.96 -3.53
N ILE A 493 21.23 -18.29 -3.41
CA ILE A 493 21.82 -19.07 -2.31
C ILE A 493 22.79 -20.10 -2.89
N THR A 494 23.95 -20.25 -2.26
CA THR A 494 25.02 -21.16 -2.69
C THR A 494 25.42 -22.13 -1.57
N SER A 495 25.83 -23.35 -1.93
CA SER A 495 26.41 -24.35 -1.01
C SER A 495 27.51 -25.15 -1.71
N ASP A 496 28.63 -25.36 -1.02
CA ASP A 496 29.90 -25.81 -1.64
C ASP A 496 30.19 -27.31 -1.36
N ILE A 497 29.16 -28.12 -1.15
CA ILE A 497 29.31 -29.54 -0.82
C ILE A 497 28.60 -30.40 -1.85
N ILE A 498 29.36 -30.98 -2.77
CA ILE A 498 28.90 -32.05 -3.65
C ILE A 498 29.89 -33.21 -3.59
N THR A 499 29.39 -34.39 -3.24
CA THR A 499 30.12 -35.65 -3.37
C THR A 499 29.27 -36.57 -4.21
N ARG A 500 29.85 -37.07 -5.30
CA ARG A 500 29.19 -38.10 -6.10
C ARG A 500 29.21 -39.41 -5.31
N PRO A 501 28.05 -40.03 -5.04
CA PRO A 501 28.01 -41.34 -4.40
C PRO A 501 28.46 -42.41 -5.40
N THR A 502 28.84 -43.59 -4.90
CA THR A 502 29.08 -44.75 -5.77
C THR A 502 27.79 -45.07 -6.53
N PRO A 503 27.81 -45.10 -7.88
CA PRO A 503 26.63 -45.42 -8.67
C PRO A 503 26.06 -46.79 -8.28
N GLY A 504 24.75 -46.83 -8.11
CA GLY A 504 24.00 -48.05 -7.81
C GLY A 504 23.52 -48.74 -9.09
N ASN A 505 22.43 -49.49 -8.97
CA ASN A 505 21.82 -50.18 -10.09
C ASN A 505 21.10 -49.20 -11.03
N VAL A 506 21.06 -49.53 -12.32
CA VAL A 506 20.37 -48.76 -13.36
C VAL A 506 19.23 -49.62 -13.93
N GLY A 507 18.04 -49.04 -14.05
CA GLY A 507 16.87 -49.63 -14.67
C GLY A 507 16.10 -48.62 -15.52
N VAL A 508 14.88 -48.99 -15.93
CA VAL A 508 14.08 -48.16 -16.86
C VAL A 508 13.74 -46.76 -16.31
N SER A 509 13.43 -46.66 -15.02
CA SER A 509 13.11 -45.39 -14.36
C SER A 509 14.31 -44.44 -14.25
N ASN A 510 15.53 -44.98 -14.41
CA ASN A 510 16.77 -44.21 -14.43
C ASN A 510 17.06 -43.58 -15.79
N ASN A 511 16.20 -43.78 -16.80
CA ASN A 511 16.32 -43.17 -18.13
C ASN A 511 15.35 -42.00 -18.34
N THR A 512 14.71 -41.54 -17.26
CA THR A 512 13.61 -40.57 -17.33
C THR A 512 13.90 -39.32 -16.50
N ILE A 513 13.63 -38.16 -17.09
CA ILE A 513 13.49 -36.85 -16.44
C ILE A 513 12.00 -36.65 -16.20
N TYR A 514 11.62 -36.38 -14.95
CA TYR A 514 10.26 -36.10 -14.53
C TYR A 514 10.07 -34.58 -14.42
N ILE A 515 9.00 -34.06 -15.03
CA ILE A 515 8.66 -32.64 -15.00
C ILE A 515 7.42 -32.45 -14.12
N GLY A 516 7.55 -31.59 -13.10
CA GLY A 516 6.49 -31.31 -12.14
C GLY A 516 6.23 -32.42 -11.12
N ARG A 517 7.13 -33.38 -10.95
CA ARG A 517 7.02 -34.40 -9.90
C ARG A 517 8.36 -35.00 -9.46
N GLY A 518 8.27 -35.93 -8.52
CA GLY A 518 9.36 -36.87 -8.24
C GLY A 518 10.49 -36.26 -7.43
N ALA A 519 10.20 -35.49 -6.38
CA ALA A 519 11.20 -34.95 -5.45
C ALA A 519 11.84 -36.03 -4.55
N GLY A 520 12.59 -36.97 -5.11
CA GLY A 520 13.16 -38.15 -4.44
C GLY A 520 12.29 -39.42 -4.57
N SER A 521 11.48 -39.53 -5.62
CA SER A 521 10.61 -40.67 -5.92
C SER A 521 10.39 -40.78 -7.43
N ALA A 522 10.45 -41.99 -8.00
CA ALA A 522 10.09 -42.25 -9.40
C ALA A 522 8.61 -42.66 -9.56
N THR A 523 7.88 -42.88 -8.46
CA THR A 523 6.47 -43.32 -8.49
C THR A 523 5.56 -42.23 -9.08
N PRO A 524 4.75 -42.54 -10.11
CA PRO A 524 3.75 -41.61 -10.65
C PRO A 524 2.77 -41.12 -9.58
N GLY A 525 2.33 -39.86 -9.69
CA GLY A 525 1.37 -39.24 -8.76
C GLY A 525 1.92 -38.89 -7.36
N VAL A 526 3.21 -39.07 -7.11
CA VAL A 526 3.84 -38.77 -5.82
C VAL A 526 4.69 -37.50 -5.91
N ARG A 527 4.57 -36.63 -4.90
CA ARG A 527 5.35 -35.38 -4.77
C ARG A 527 5.17 -34.48 -5.98
N MET A 528 3.91 -34.27 -6.35
CA MET A 528 3.51 -33.48 -7.52
C MET A 528 3.69 -31.99 -7.26
N LEU A 529 3.93 -31.21 -8.31
CA LEU A 529 4.01 -29.77 -8.21
C LEU A 529 2.69 -29.17 -7.78
N ASN A 530 1.56 -29.69 -8.26
CA ASN A 530 0.23 -29.10 -8.10
C ASN A 530 0.24 -27.61 -8.51
N GLY A 531 0.60 -27.35 -9.75
CA GLY A 531 0.87 -26.00 -10.23
C GLY A 531 1.32 -25.99 -11.68
N HIS A 532 2.03 -24.93 -12.07
CA HIS A 532 2.41 -24.68 -13.45
C HIS A 532 3.92 -24.55 -13.63
N ILE A 533 4.41 -25.01 -14.77
CA ILE A 533 5.78 -24.80 -15.24
C ILE A 533 5.74 -24.12 -16.61
N ARG A 534 6.65 -23.17 -16.83
CA ARG A 534 6.92 -22.56 -18.13
C ARG A 534 8.39 -22.48 -18.43
N ASN A 535 8.70 -22.41 -19.72
CA ASN A 535 9.99 -22.02 -20.24
C ASN A 535 11.16 -22.84 -19.66
N LEU A 536 10.97 -24.16 -19.59
CA LEU A 536 11.97 -25.09 -19.11
C LEU A 536 13.17 -25.09 -20.06
N ARG A 537 14.33 -24.72 -19.54
CA ARG A 537 15.60 -24.64 -20.24
C ARG A 537 16.66 -25.40 -19.46
N ILE A 538 17.45 -26.22 -20.15
CA ILE A 538 18.56 -26.98 -19.57
C ILE A 538 19.82 -26.66 -20.36
N TRP A 539 20.89 -26.37 -19.63
CA TRP A 539 22.23 -26.23 -20.19
C TRP A 539 23.13 -27.29 -19.57
N HIS A 540 23.93 -27.96 -20.40
CA HIS A 540 24.98 -28.89 -20.02
C HIS A 540 26.25 -28.16 -19.55
N ARG A 541 26.06 -27.04 -18.84
CA ARG A 541 27.09 -26.20 -18.24
C ARG A 541 26.53 -25.40 -17.07
N ALA A 542 27.41 -24.92 -16.20
CA ALA A 542 27.06 -23.96 -15.17
C ALA A 542 27.07 -22.55 -15.80
N LEU A 543 25.92 -21.89 -15.81
CA LEU A 543 25.83 -20.49 -16.26
C LEU A 543 26.44 -19.57 -15.21
N THR A 544 27.01 -18.45 -15.65
CA THR A 544 27.50 -17.39 -14.76
C THR A 544 26.33 -16.64 -14.13
N ASP A 545 26.55 -16.01 -12.97
CA ASP A 545 25.52 -15.21 -12.31
C ASP A 545 25.03 -14.06 -13.21
N ASN A 546 25.87 -13.58 -14.14
CA ASN A 546 25.51 -12.53 -15.12
C ASN A 546 24.61 -13.06 -16.22
N GLN A 547 24.93 -14.24 -16.76
CA GLN A 547 24.08 -14.95 -17.72
C GLN A 547 22.69 -15.22 -17.12
N ILE A 548 22.65 -15.63 -15.85
CA ILE A 548 21.40 -15.95 -15.14
C ILE A 548 20.54 -14.70 -14.93
N LYS A 549 21.13 -13.55 -14.57
CA LYS A 549 20.39 -12.27 -14.47
C LYS A 549 19.71 -11.86 -15.78
N GLY A 550 20.27 -12.29 -16.91
CA GLY A 550 19.71 -12.08 -18.25
C GLY A 550 18.58 -13.04 -18.63
N LEU A 551 18.37 -14.12 -17.87
CA LEU A 551 17.25 -15.04 -18.06
C LEU A 551 16.01 -14.40 -17.45
N ARG A 552 15.26 -13.66 -18.27
CA ARG A 552 13.87 -13.32 -17.98
C ARG A 552 12.93 -14.22 -18.75
#